data_AF-A0A842Y4S3-F1
#
_entry.id   AF-A0A842Y4S3-F1
#
_cell.length_a   1.000
_cell.length_b   1.000
_cell.length_c   1.000
_cell.angle_alpha   90.00
_cell.angle_beta   90.00
_cell.angle_gamma   90.00
#
_symmetry.space_group_name_H-M   'P 1'
#
loop_
_entity.id
_entity.type
_entity.pdbx_description
1 polymer ?
#
loop_
_entity_poly.entity_id
_entity_poly.type
_entity_poly.pdbx_seq_one_letter_code
_entity_poly.pdbx_strand_id
1 'polypeptide(L)'
;MINRLIKRHNKLAEKSGKPKIRKNITTHLFRYYAQTRDEKNKMPRTIMCKLRGWKTDSRQPERYARLTTHDVDEYLMEQHGLENQKEETPKLSRCPRCHEINPPSSEYCYKCGMPLSKDSIDMEEQVRSLVDRLFEDKMK
;
A
#
# COMPACT_ATOMS: atom_id res chain seq x y z
N MET A 1 13.63 -27.83 10.25
CA MET A 1 14.04 -26.84 9.22
C MET A 1 13.39 -25.48 9.45
N ILE A 2 12.06 -25.37 9.44
CA ILE A 2 11.32 -24.09 9.59
C ILE A 2 11.67 -23.34 10.89
N ASN A 3 11.70 -24.02 12.03
CA ASN A 3 12.05 -23.36 13.31
C ASN A 3 13.45 -22.73 13.30
N ARG A 4 14.40 -23.30 12.55
CA ARG A 4 15.74 -22.71 12.39
C ARG A 4 15.67 -21.43 11.55
N LEU A 5 14.86 -21.42 10.50
CA LEU A 5 14.62 -20.22 9.68
C LEU A 5 13.95 -19.10 10.48
N ILE A 6 12.94 -19.43 11.30
CA ILE A 6 12.27 -18.47 12.18
C ILE A 6 13.26 -17.86 13.17
N LYS A 7 14.09 -18.69 13.82
CA LYS A 7 15.13 -18.21 14.75
C LYS A 7 16.11 -17.26 14.04
N ARG A 8 16.56 -17.63 12.84
CA ARG A 8 17.45 -16.79 12.02
C ARG A 8 16.80 -15.46 11.64
N HIS A 9 15.55 -15.49 11.16
CA HIS A 9 14.78 -14.29 10.86
C HIS A 9 14.66 -13.37 12.08
N ASN A 10 14.22 -13.91 13.22
CA ASN A 10 14.02 -13.13 14.44
C ASN A 10 15.30 -12.49 14.97
N LYS A 11 16.46 -13.12 14.76
CA LYS A 11 17.77 -12.55 15.10
C LYS A 11 18.14 -11.35 14.21
N LEU A 12 17.75 -11.38 12.93
CA LEU A 12 18.01 -10.31 11.96
C LEU A 12 16.95 -9.22 11.98
N ALA A 13 15.75 -9.55 12.47
CA ALA A 13 14.58 -8.67 12.47
C ALA A 13 14.84 -7.36 13.24
N GLU A 14 15.48 -7.45 14.42
CA GLU A 14 15.85 -6.28 15.24
C GLU A 14 16.79 -5.33 14.49
N LYS A 15 17.79 -5.86 13.79
CA LYS A 15 18.76 -5.06 13.03
C LYS A 15 18.16 -4.43 11.77
N SER A 16 17.14 -5.06 11.21
CA SER A 16 16.55 -4.66 9.92
C SER A 16 15.25 -3.86 10.08
N GLY A 17 14.84 -3.52 11.30
CA GLY A 17 13.56 -2.86 11.57
C GLY A 17 12.33 -3.70 11.18
N LYS A 18 12.46 -5.02 11.04
CA LYS A 18 11.39 -5.92 10.63
C LYS A 18 10.67 -6.52 11.85
N PRO A 19 9.38 -6.86 11.74
CA PRO A 19 8.66 -7.50 12.82
C PRO A 19 9.19 -8.93 13.07
N LYS A 20 9.24 -9.30 14.36
CA LYS A 20 9.54 -10.67 14.78
C LYS A 20 8.35 -11.59 14.49
N ILE A 21 8.65 -12.80 14.00
CA ILE A 21 7.68 -13.87 13.82
C ILE A 21 7.47 -14.55 15.18
N ARG A 22 6.27 -14.37 15.75
CA ARG A 22 5.85 -15.00 17.02
C ARG A 22 4.93 -16.21 16.83
N LYS A 23 4.31 -16.33 15.65
CA LYS A 23 3.39 -17.43 15.34
C LYS A 23 4.15 -18.71 14.99
N ASN A 24 3.56 -19.85 15.31
CA ASN A 24 4.07 -21.14 14.87
C ASN A 24 3.81 -21.31 13.36
N ILE A 25 4.87 -21.45 12.56
CA ILE A 25 4.76 -21.65 11.11
C ILE A 25 4.99 -23.13 10.79
N THR A 26 4.00 -23.73 10.13
CA THR A 26 4.03 -25.10 9.64
C THR A 26 4.17 -25.10 8.12
N THR A 27 4.58 -26.25 7.55
CA THR A 27 4.61 -26.43 6.09
C THR A 27 3.23 -26.24 5.45
N HIS A 28 2.18 -26.67 6.15
CA HIS A 28 0.79 -26.53 5.69
C HIS A 28 0.39 -25.06 5.48
N LEU A 29 0.90 -24.13 6.30
CA LEU A 29 0.61 -22.71 6.14
C LEU A 29 1.09 -22.16 4.79
N PHE A 30 2.21 -22.65 4.25
CA PHE A 30 2.67 -22.23 2.92
C PHE A 30 1.69 -22.64 1.83
N ARG A 31 1.19 -23.88 1.87
CA ARG A 31 0.16 -24.36 0.94
C ARG A 31 -1.13 -23.54 1.10
N TYR A 32 -1.51 -23.24 2.34
CA TYR A 32 -2.68 -22.45 2.66
C TYR A 32 -2.60 -21.05 2.02
N TYR A 33 -1.52 -20.31 2.30
CA TYR A 33 -1.35 -18.96 1.75
C TYR A 33 -1.16 -18.94 0.23
N ALA A 34 -0.48 -19.95 -0.33
CA ALA A 34 -0.34 -20.06 -1.78
C ALA A 34 -1.71 -20.23 -2.45
N GLN A 35 -2.59 -21.07 -1.90
CA GLN A 35 -3.94 -21.26 -2.42
C GLN A 35 -4.79 -19.99 -2.30
N THR A 36 -4.80 -19.33 -1.14
CA THR A 36 -5.53 -18.06 -0.95
C THR A 36 -5.02 -16.95 -1.87
N ARG A 37 -3.70 -16.88 -2.12
CA ARG A 37 -3.13 -15.93 -3.08
C ARG A 37 -3.61 -16.22 -4.50
N ASP A 38 -3.55 -17.47 -4.92
CA ASP A 38 -3.92 -17.86 -6.29
C ASP A 38 -5.44 -17.62 -6.53
N GLU A 39 -6.28 -17.82 -5.51
CA GLU A 39 -7.71 -17.48 -5.53
C GLU A 39 -7.98 -15.97 -5.63
N LYS A 40 -7.29 -15.15 -4.83
CA LYS A 40 -7.38 -13.68 -4.91
C LYS A 40 -6.91 -13.15 -6.26
N ASN A 41 -5.94 -13.83 -6.88
CA ASN A 41 -5.48 -13.54 -8.23
C ASN A 41 -6.42 -14.08 -9.33
N LYS A 42 -7.63 -14.53 -8.96
CA LYS A 42 -8.68 -14.96 -9.90
C LYS A 42 -8.25 -16.15 -10.76
N MET A 43 -7.32 -16.99 -10.26
CA MET A 43 -6.88 -18.17 -10.98
C MET A 43 -8.04 -19.17 -11.12
N PRO A 44 -8.30 -19.73 -12.32
CA PRO A 44 -9.36 -20.70 -12.50
C PRO A 44 -9.16 -21.95 -11.64
N ARG A 45 -10.25 -22.44 -11.04
CA ARG A 45 -10.26 -23.62 -10.15
C ARG A 45 -9.64 -24.85 -10.80
N THR A 46 -9.88 -25.07 -12.08
CA THR A 46 -9.33 -26.19 -12.86
C THR A 46 -7.80 -26.15 -12.88
N ILE A 47 -7.21 -24.98 -13.09
CA ILE A 47 -5.76 -24.75 -13.08
C ILE A 47 -5.20 -24.93 -11.67
N MET A 48 -5.86 -24.37 -10.65
CA MET A 48 -5.45 -24.53 -9.25
C MET A 48 -5.41 -26.00 -8.84
N CYS A 49 -6.44 -26.77 -9.17
CA CYS A 49 -6.47 -28.22 -8.90
C CYS A 49 -5.31 -28.93 -9.60
N LYS A 50 -5.07 -28.66 -10.89
CA LYS A 50 -3.98 -29.28 -11.65
C LYS A 50 -2.60 -28.95 -11.08
N LEU A 51 -2.37 -27.68 -10.73
CA LEU A 51 -1.12 -27.22 -10.10
C LEU A 51 -0.86 -27.90 -8.75
N ARG A 52 -1.93 -28.22 -8.02
CA ARG A 52 -1.89 -28.75 -6.66
C ARG A 52 -1.98 -30.29 -6.60
N GLY A 53 -2.10 -30.96 -7.75
CA GLY A 53 -2.25 -32.41 -7.86
C GLY A 53 -3.63 -32.93 -7.42
N TRP A 54 -4.65 -32.08 -7.44
CA TRP A 54 -6.02 -32.46 -7.10
C TRP A 54 -6.82 -32.84 -8.34
N LYS A 55 -7.81 -33.71 -8.14
CA LYS A 55 -8.84 -33.93 -9.16
C LYS A 55 -9.66 -32.65 -9.35
N THR A 56 -10.14 -32.43 -10.57
CA THR A 56 -10.91 -31.23 -10.93
C THR A 56 -12.21 -31.12 -10.14
N ASP A 57 -12.82 -32.23 -9.75
CA ASP A 57 -14.03 -32.33 -8.91
C ASP A 57 -13.76 -32.30 -7.40
N SER A 58 -12.49 -32.22 -6.99
CA SER A 58 -12.11 -32.33 -5.59
C SER A 58 -12.61 -31.16 -4.77
N ARG A 59 -13.16 -31.39 -3.56
CA ARG A 59 -13.50 -30.33 -2.58
C ARG A 59 -12.29 -29.71 -1.88
N GLN A 60 -11.07 -30.09 -2.27
CA GLN A 60 -9.85 -29.57 -1.65
C GLN A 60 -9.67 -28.04 -1.75
N PRO A 61 -10.00 -27.36 -2.86
CA PRO A 61 -9.92 -25.90 -2.93
C PRO A 61 -10.80 -25.19 -1.89
N GLU A 62 -11.97 -25.73 -1.57
CA GLU A 62 -12.93 -25.13 -0.61
C GLU A 62 -12.35 -25.00 0.80
N ARG A 63 -11.40 -25.88 1.18
CA ARG A 63 -10.72 -25.80 2.49
C ARG A 63 -9.85 -24.55 2.65
N TYR A 64 -9.51 -23.90 1.53
CA TYR A 64 -8.60 -22.77 1.47
C TYR A 64 -9.28 -21.49 0.99
N ALA A 65 -10.38 -21.63 0.23
CA ALA A 65 -11.27 -20.58 -0.24
C ALA A 65 -11.75 -19.68 0.90
N ARG A 66 -11.01 -18.58 1.11
CA ARG A 66 -11.39 -17.50 2.01
C ARG A 66 -11.56 -16.21 1.21
N LEU A 67 -12.50 -16.26 0.27
CA LEU A 67 -13.00 -15.06 -0.37
C LEU A 67 -14.02 -14.42 0.60
N THR A 68 -13.84 -13.15 0.86
CA THR A 68 -14.79 -12.31 1.59
C THR A 68 -15.78 -11.69 0.61
N THR A 69 -16.91 -11.18 1.11
CA THR A 69 -17.88 -10.45 0.27
C THR A 69 -17.21 -9.30 -0.49
N HIS A 70 -16.29 -8.57 0.16
CA HIS A 70 -15.50 -7.52 -0.48
C HIS A 70 -14.69 -8.04 -1.68
N ASP A 71 -14.07 -9.22 -1.59
CA ASP A 71 -13.31 -9.79 -2.71
C ASP A 71 -14.23 -10.12 -3.91
N VAL A 72 -15.51 -10.44 -3.66
CA VAL A 72 -16.53 -10.67 -4.69
C VAL A 72 -16.96 -9.35 -5.33
N ASP A 73 -17.21 -8.33 -4.52
CA ASP A 73 -17.57 -7.00 -5.00
C ASP A 73 -16.46 -6.40 -5.88
N GLU A 74 -15.21 -6.47 -5.41
CA GLU A 74 -14.02 -6.05 -6.16
C GLU A 74 -13.88 -6.83 -7.49
N TYR A 75 -14.16 -8.13 -7.48
CA TYR A 75 -14.16 -8.95 -8.69
C TYR A 75 -15.22 -8.48 -9.70
N LEU A 76 -16.45 -8.27 -9.25
CA LEU A 76 -17.57 -7.85 -10.10
C LEU A 76 -17.34 -6.44 -10.64
N MET A 77 -16.90 -5.50 -9.80
CA MET A 77 -16.57 -4.14 -10.21
C MET A 77 -15.52 -4.13 -11.33
N GLU A 78 -14.43 -4.89 -11.17
CA GLU A 78 -13.41 -5.01 -12.23
C GLU A 78 -13.96 -5.64 -13.52
N GLN A 79 -14.80 -6.68 -13.42
CA GLN A 79 -15.41 -7.31 -14.60
C GLN A 79 -16.33 -6.34 -15.36
N HIS A 80 -16.98 -5.42 -14.64
CA HIS A 80 -17.85 -4.39 -15.21
C HIS A 80 -17.10 -3.09 -15.55
N GLY A 81 -15.78 -3.04 -15.40
CA GLY A 81 -14.96 -1.86 -15.72
C GLY A 81 -15.15 -0.68 -14.76
N LEU A 82 -15.70 -0.93 -13.57
CA LEU A 82 -15.84 0.06 -12.52
C LEU A 82 -14.49 0.23 -11.80
N GLU A 83 -14.01 1.46 -11.71
CA GLU A 83 -12.77 1.77 -11.01
C GLU A 83 -12.96 1.58 -9.51
N ASN A 84 -12.23 0.62 -8.93
CA ASN A 84 -12.03 0.59 -7.49
C ASN A 84 -11.23 1.84 -7.14
N GLN A 85 -11.89 2.84 -6.55
CA GLN A 85 -11.20 3.86 -5.77
C GLN A 85 -10.51 3.12 -4.63
N LYS A 86 -9.29 2.63 -4.87
CA LYS A 86 -8.41 2.21 -3.79
C LYS A 86 -8.38 3.41 -2.86
N GLU A 87 -8.89 3.24 -1.65
CA GLU A 87 -8.75 4.25 -0.61
C GLU A 87 -7.26 4.55 -0.51
N GLU A 88 -6.83 5.64 -1.15
CA GLU A 88 -5.50 6.16 -0.98
C GLU A 88 -5.43 6.53 0.48
N THR A 89 -4.88 5.63 1.31
CA THR A 89 -4.62 5.93 2.71
C THR A 89 -4.02 7.33 2.77
N PRO A 90 -4.69 8.30 3.41
CA PRO A 90 -4.27 9.69 3.37
C PRO A 90 -2.86 9.75 3.95
N LYS A 91 -1.85 9.92 3.09
CA LYS A 91 -0.45 9.97 3.50
C LYS A 91 -0.26 11.30 4.22
N LEU A 92 -0.27 11.26 5.55
CA LEU A 92 0.05 12.40 6.40
C LEU A 92 1.37 13.03 5.91
N SER A 93 1.33 14.33 5.60
CA SER A 93 2.48 15.06 5.08
C SER A 93 3.28 15.63 6.25
N ARG A 94 4.59 15.38 6.27
CA ARG A 94 5.49 15.98 7.26
C ARG A 94 6.10 17.24 6.66
N CYS A 95 5.99 18.37 7.36
CA CYS A 95 6.60 19.61 6.91
C CYS A 95 8.14 19.48 6.86
N PRO A 96 8.82 19.82 5.75
CA PRO A 96 10.27 19.71 5.64
C PRO A 96 11.03 20.72 6.51
N ARG A 97 10.40 21.83 6.91
CA ARG A 97 11.01 22.87 7.75
C ARG A 97 10.82 22.60 9.23
N CYS A 98 9.58 22.60 9.71
CA CYS A 98 9.30 22.50 11.15
C CYS A 98 8.92 21.08 11.61
N HIS A 99 8.91 20.10 10.70
CA HIS A 99 8.65 18.67 10.98
C HIS A 99 7.27 18.36 11.56
N GLU A 100 6.34 19.33 11.52
CA GLU A 100 4.97 19.15 11.97
C GLU A 100 4.20 18.21 11.03
N ILE A 101 3.33 17.39 11.61
CA ILE A 101 2.49 16.46 10.85
C ILE A 101 1.24 17.22 10.42
N ASN A 102 1.07 17.41 9.12
CA ASN A 102 -0.10 18.06 8.57
C ASN A 102 -0.99 17.02 7.85
N PRO A 103 -2.30 17.28 7.75
CA PRO A 103 -3.21 16.52 6.90
C PRO A 103 -2.73 16.54 5.45
N PRO A 104 -2.99 15.49 4.66
CA PRO A 104 -2.59 15.42 3.26
C PRO A 104 -3.20 16.53 2.40
N SER A 105 -4.36 17.07 2.78
CA SER A 105 -5.05 18.15 2.09
C SER A 105 -4.55 19.56 2.45
N SER A 106 -3.50 19.68 3.27
CA SER A 106 -2.97 20.99 3.68
C SER A 106 -2.03 21.57 2.61
N GLU A 107 -2.39 22.74 2.08
CA GLU A 107 -1.55 23.48 1.13
C GLU A 107 -0.36 24.17 1.80
N TYR A 108 -0.52 24.54 3.08
CA TYR A 108 0.49 25.20 3.90
C TYR A 108 0.61 24.52 5.26
N CYS A 109 1.81 24.59 5.84
CA CYS A 109 2.03 24.10 7.20
C CYS A 109 1.37 25.01 8.24
N TYR A 110 0.50 24.44 9.08
CA TYR A 110 -0.21 25.20 10.12
C TYR A 110 0.69 25.87 11.16
N LYS A 111 1.92 25.38 11.33
CA LYS A 111 2.85 25.88 12.34
C LYS A 111 3.83 26.92 11.80
N CYS A 112 4.36 26.71 10.61
CA CYS A 112 5.44 27.57 10.07
C CYS A 112 5.09 28.28 8.76
N GLY A 113 3.88 28.07 8.23
CA GLY A 113 3.39 28.70 7.01
C GLY A 113 4.04 28.22 5.72
N MET A 114 4.95 27.24 5.76
CA MET A 114 5.64 26.76 4.56
C MET A 114 4.67 26.05 3.61
N PRO A 115 4.73 26.32 2.29
CA PRO A 115 3.92 25.59 1.31
C PRO A 115 4.32 24.11 1.26
N LEU A 116 3.32 23.24 1.19
CA LEU A 116 3.47 21.78 1.19
C LEU A 116 2.98 21.14 -0.11
N SER A 117 2.11 21.83 -0.87
CA SER A 117 1.60 21.38 -2.17
C SER A 117 2.42 21.97 -3.31
N LYS A 118 2.42 21.31 -4.48
CA LYS A 118 3.03 21.87 -5.69
C LYS A 118 2.41 23.22 -6.04
N ASP A 119 1.09 23.32 -5.99
CA ASP A 119 0.37 24.55 -6.35
C ASP A 119 0.75 25.72 -5.44
N SER A 120 0.93 25.47 -4.14
CA SER A 120 1.32 26.53 -3.19
C SER A 120 2.79 26.92 -3.29
N ILE A 121 3.67 26.02 -3.72
CA ILE A 121 5.07 26.32 -4.05
C ILE A 121 5.14 27.18 -5.32
N ASP A 122 4.41 26.79 -6.37
CA ASP A 122 4.39 27.51 -7.65
C ASP A 122 3.81 28.92 -7.48
N MET A 123 2.77 29.10 -6.65
CA MET A 123 2.25 30.42 -6.31
C MET A 123 3.27 31.29 -5.57
N GLU A 124 4.00 30.74 -4.59
CA GLU A 124 5.05 31.50 -3.88
C GLU A 124 6.13 31.99 -4.83
N GLU A 125 6.55 31.15 -5.79
CA GLU A 125 7.54 31.50 -6.80
C GLU A 125 7.01 32.57 -7.78
N GLN A 126 5.76 32.45 -8.21
CA GLN A 126 5.10 33.46 -9.05
C GLN A 126 5.00 34.81 -8.35
N VAL A 127 4.53 34.85 -7.11
CA VAL A 127 4.44 36.08 -6.31
C VAL A 127 5.82 36.72 -6.15
N ARG A 128 6.85 35.92 -5.86
CA ARG A 128 8.23 36.41 -5.75
C ARG A 128 8.73 37.03 -7.07
N SER A 129 8.48 36.38 -8.21
CA SER A 129 8.86 36.91 -9.53
C SER A 129 8.15 38.21 -9.92
N LEU A 130 6.92 38.42 -9.42
CA LEU A 130 6.15 39.63 -9.65
C LEU A 130 6.66 40.77 -8.77
N VAL A 131 6.96 40.46 -7.51
CA VAL A 131 7.52 41.41 -6.55
C VAL A 131 8.89 41.92 -7.05
N ASP A 132 9.76 41.03 -7.55
CA ASP A 132 11.06 41.43 -8.09
C ASP A 132 10.92 42.37 -9.30
N ARG A 133 10.00 42.08 -10.24
CA ARG A 133 9.69 42.96 -11.38
C ARG A 133 9.17 44.33 -10.94
N LEU A 134 8.29 44.37 -9.92
CA LEU A 134 7.76 45.63 -9.38
C LEU A 134 8.83 46.47 -8.68
N PHE A 135 9.83 45.83 -8.06
CA PHE A 135 10.96 46.54 -7.46
C PHE A 135 11.89 47.11 -8.53
N GLU A 136 12.12 46.40 -9.64
CA GLU A 136 12.91 46.90 -10.77
C GLU A 136 12.25 48.11 -11.45
N ASP A 137 10.93 48.09 -11.64
CA ASP A 137 10.18 49.18 -12.26
C ASP A 137 10.12 50.45 -11.39
N LYS A 138 10.23 50.33 -10.07
CA LYS A 138 10.28 51.48 -9.14
C LYS A 138 11.67 52.10 -8.96
N MET A 139 12.72 51.41 -9.42
CA MET A 139 14.12 51.86 -9.33
C MET A 139 14.61 52.58 -10.61
N LYS A 140 13.76 52.67 -11.64
CA LYS A 140 13.93 53.56 -12.80
C LYS A 140 13.19 54.88 -12.60
#